data_AF-A0A0G3V3Q3-F1
#
_entry.id   AF-A0A0G3V3Q3-F1
#
_cell.length_a   1.000
_cell.length_b   1.000
_cell.length_c   1.000
_cell.angle_alpha   90.00
_cell.angle_beta   90.00
_cell.angle_gamma   90.00
#
_symmetry.space_group_name_H-M   'P 1'
#
loop_
_entity.id
_entity.type
_entity.pdbx_description
1 polymer ?
#
loop_
_entity_poly.entity_id
_entity_poly.type
_entity_poly.pdbx_seq_one_letter_code
_entity_poly.pdbx_strand_id
1 'polypeptide(L)'
;MARGLQCPACGERHRIDGAAPGSTFKCGGCARTLRVPGSPVTSVEHGGASAPSASISAPPETQRQPSEGSNRIHLPPYEGDLPLAARIVSWVIAIPVAGFISLKIAVLIGLLSTNDLIDLITGSGGGRYLRMVIFIPLWALVTAGVVSLILEVGERLLANYGKTLSSANPERSTSTRARNLPKDVASASNASPPQGQDRTRVNASVIPDRPAPTPTADEADPQRPRRIPPR
;
A
#
# COMPACT_ATOMS: atom_id res chain seq x y z
N MET A 1 -9.46 -35.40 -5.92
CA MET A 1 -8.84 -34.14 -5.43
C MET A 1 -8.82 -33.16 -6.58
N ALA A 2 -9.57 -32.05 -6.49
CA ALA A 2 -9.61 -31.04 -7.56
C ALA A 2 -8.23 -30.36 -7.69
N ARG A 3 -7.72 -30.24 -8.92
CA ARG A 3 -6.45 -29.54 -9.18
C ARG A 3 -6.74 -28.04 -9.19
N GLY A 4 -6.21 -27.32 -8.19
CA GLY A 4 -6.25 -25.86 -8.16
C GLY A 4 -4.98 -25.26 -8.73
N LEU A 5 -5.10 -24.17 -9.48
CA LEU A 5 -3.96 -23.34 -9.88
C LEU A 5 -3.76 -22.27 -8.80
N GLN A 6 -2.55 -22.18 -8.27
CA GLN A 6 -2.20 -21.09 -7.35
C GLN A 6 -1.66 -19.92 -8.16
N CYS A 7 -2.25 -18.74 -7.98
CA CYS A 7 -1.78 -17.52 -8.62
C CYS A 7 -0.37 -17.20 -8.09
N PRO A 8 0.65 -17.11 -8.96
CA PRO A 8 2.01 -16.82 -8.52
C PRO A 8 2.18 -15.37 -8.04
N ALA A 9 1.21 -14.49 -8.33
CA ALA A 9 1.30 -13.07 -7.98
C ALA A 9 0.69 -12.72 -6.62
N CYS A 10 -0.33 -13.45 -6.17
CA CYS A 10 -1.05 -13.13 -4.92
C CYS A 10 -1.37 -14.36 -4.06
N GLY A 11 -0.90 -15.56 -4.44
CA GLY A 11 -1.12 -16.80 -3.67
C GLY A 11 -2.54 -17.36 -3.68
N GLU A 12 -3.52 -16.65 -4.25
CA GLU A 12 -4.92 -17.08 -4.37
C GLU A 12 -5.03 -18.42 -5.12
N ARG A 13 -5.82 -19.35 -4.61
CA ARG A 13 -6.04 -20.66 -5.24
C ARG A 13 -7.32 -20.65 -6.07
N HIS A 14 -7.19 -20.82 -7.37
CA HIS A 14 -8.32 -20.90 -8.30
C HIS A 14 -8.69 -22.35 -8.55
N ARG A 15 -9.97 -22.68 -8.35
CA ARG A 15 -10.54 -23.95 -8.80
C ARG A 15 -10.72 -23.89 -10.31
N ILE A 16 -10.17 -24.89 -11.00
CA ILE A 16 -10.20 -24.99 -12.48
C ILE A 16 -11.27 -26.02 -12.87
N ASP A 17 -12.44 -25.93 -12.26
CA ASP A 17 -13.52 -26.88 -12.52
C ASP A 17 -14.15 -26.48 -13.87
N GLY A 18 -13.77 -27.17 -14.95
CA GLY A 18 -14.37 -27.02 -16.28
C GLY A 18 -13.70 -26.01 -17.22
N ALA A 19 -12.57 -25.41 -16.86
CA ALA A 19 -11.86 -24.52 -17.79
C ALA A 19 -11.13 -25.34 -18.87
N ALA A 20 -11.34 -24.99 -20.15
CA ALA A 20 -10.65 -25.65 -21.26
C ALA A 20 -9.12 -25.48 -21.13
N PRO A 21 -8.31 -26.51 -21.43
CA PRO A 21 -6.86 -26.39 -21.42
C PRO A 21 -6.42 -25.26 -22.39
N GLY A 22 -5.52 -24.40 -21.93
CA GLY A 22 -5.08 -23.23 -22.69
C GLY A 22 -5.97 -21.98 -22.58
N SER A 23 -7.12 -22.07 -21.90
CA SER A 23 -7.95 -20.90 -21.61
C SER A 23 -7.24 -19.92 -20.66
N THR A 24 -7.58 -18.64 -20.82
CA THR A 24 -7.13 -17.56 -19.95
C THR A 24 -8.27 -17.15 -19.03
N PHE A 25 -7.95 -16.92 -17.75
CA PHE A 25 -8.90 -16.43 -16.75
C PHE A 25 -8.26 -15.32 -15.93
N LYS A 26 -9.07 -14.42 -15.37
CA LYS A 26 -8.56 -13.37 -14.47
C LYS A 26 -8.53 -13.87 -13.04
N CYS A 27 -7.42 -13.64 -12.34
CA CYS A 27 -7.30 -13.87 -10.92
C CYS A 27 -8.26 -12.95 -10.15
N GLY A 28 -9.08 -13.49 -9.26
CA GLY A 28 -9.99 -12.70 -8.41
C GLY A 28 -9.26 -11.78 -7.42
N GLY A 29 -8.06 -12.16 -6.95
CA GLY A 29 -7.29 -11.37 -5.99
C GLY A 29 -6.55 -10.19 -6.62
N CYS A 30 -5.83 -10.39 -7.72
CA CYS A 30 -4.95 -9.38 -8.33
C CYS A 30 -5.32 -8.98 -9.77
N ALA A 31 -6.45 -9.45 -10.29
CA ALA A 31 -6.96 -9.19 -11.64
C ALA A 31 -6.04 -9.57 -12.82
N ARG A 32 -4.87 -10.19 -12.58
CA ARG A 32 -3.97 -10.65 -13.63
C ARG A 32 -4.57 -11.79 -14.42
N THR A 33 -4.33 -11.78 -15.73
CA THR A 33 -4.72 -12.87 -16.63
C THR A 33 -3.75 -14.03 -16.47
N LEU A 34 -4.25 -15.18 -16.01
CA LEU A 34 -3.51 -16.42 -15.87
C LEU A 34 -3.89 -17.35 -17.03
N ARG A 35 -2.90 -18.07 -17.56
CA ARG A 35 -3.11 -19.08 -18.60
C ARG A 35 -3.05 -20.46 -17.96
N VAL A 36 -4.08 -21.27 -18.18
CA VAL A 36 -4.07 -22.68 -17.73
C VAL A 36 -3.01 -23.41 -18.55
N PRO A 37 -1.98 -24.02 -17.94
CA PRO A 37 -1.03 -24.85 -18.67
C PRO A 37 -1.81 -25.95 -19.38
N GLY A 38 -1.81 -25.91 -20.70
CA GLY A 38 -2.35 -27.01 -21.49
C GLY A 38 -1.57 -28.28 -21.17
N SER A 39 -2.27 -29.42 -21.14
CA SER A 39 -1.61 -30.73 -21.17
C SER A 39 -0.54 -30.70 -22.27
N PRO A 40 0.68 -31.21 -22.04
CA PRO A 40 1.74 -31.18 -23.04
C PRO A 40 1.17 -31.74 -24.33
N VAL A 41 1.07 -30.88 -25.34
CA VAL A 41 0.64 -31.27 -26.68
C VAL A 41 1.69 -32.28 -27.10
N THR A 42 1.31 -33.54 -27.21
CA THR A 42 2.12 -34.56 -27.87
C THR A 42 2.28 -34.02 -29.27
N SER A 43 3.45 -33.45 -29.55
CA SER A 43 3.79 -32.87 -30.85
C SER A 43 3.80 -34.03 -31.84
N VAL A 44 2.67 -34.28 -32.49
CA VAL A 44 2.57 -35.25 -33.56
C VAL A 44 3.38 -34.69 -34.72
N GLU A 45 4.55 -35.28 -34.88
CA GLU A 45 5.46 -35.17 -36.00
C GLU A 45 4.68 -35.32 -37.32
N HIS A 46 4.33 -34.19 -37.94
CA HIS A 46 3.79 -34.16 -39.29
C HIS A 46 4.95 -34.19 -40.28
N GLY A 47 5.50 -35.38 -40.48
CA GLY A 47 6.33 -35.70 -41.64
C GLY A 47 5.45 -35.77 -42.89
N GLY A 48 5.59 -34.79 -43.78
CA GLY A 48 4.87 -34.74 -45.06
C GLY A 48 5.57 -33.80 -46.03
N ALA A 49 6.65 -34.30 -46.63
CA ALA A 49 7.38 -33.63 -47.70
C ALA A 49 6.59 -33.63 -49.02
N SER A 50 6.51 -32.48 -49.70
CA SER A 50 6.53 -32.36 -51.17
C SER A 50 6.66 -30.88 -51.62
N ALA A 51 7.91 -30.49 -51.90
CA ALA A 51 8.44 -29.85 -53.12
C ALA A 51 7.81 -28.55 -53.73
N PRO A 52 8.52 -27.81 -54.62
CA PRO A 52 8.78 -26.38 -54.42
C PRO A 52 8.18 -25.47 -55.51
N SER A 53 8.04 -24.18 -55.21
CA SER A 53 8.09 -23.13 -56.24
C SER A 53 8.58 -21.81 -55.68
N ALA A 54 9.53 -21.26 -56.43
CA ALA A 54 10.29 -20.06 -56.17
C ALA A 54 9.44 -18.78 -56.25
N SER A 55 9.77 -17.78 -55.44
CA SER A 55 10.17 -16.46 -55.97
C SER A 55 10.44 -15.42 -54.87
N ILE A 56 11.64 -14.84 -54.96
CA ILE A 56 11.96 -13.41 -54.80
C ILE A 56 12.07 -12.86 -53.36
N SER A 57 13.32 -12.90 -52.90
CA SER A 57 14.10 -11.76 -52.37
C SER A 57 13.41 -10.73 -51.48
N ALA A 58 13.56 -10.92 -50.17
CA ALA A 58 13.69 -9.83 -49.20
C ALA A 58 14.80 -10.20 -48.19
N PRO A 59 15.68 -9.26 -47.80
CA PRO A 59 16.82 -9.56 -46.93
C PRO A 59 16.34 -10.00 -45.54
N PRO A 60 16.95 -11.03 -44.93
CA PRO A 60 16.58 -11.45 -43.59
C PRO A 60 17.09 -10.38 -42.61
N GLU A 61 16.17 -9.54 -42.15
CA GLU A 61 16.38 -8.73 -40.97
C GLU A 61 16.63 -9.69 -39.82
N THR A 62 17.92 -9.88 -39.55
CA THR A 62 18.44 -10.68 -38.46
C THR A 62 17.91 -10.05 -37.19
N GLN A 63 16.78 -10.54 -36.72
CA GLN A 63 16.23 -10.27 -35.41
C GLN A 63 17.20 -10.89 -34.40
N ARG A 64 18.31 -10.18 -34.17
CA ARG A 64 19.16 -10.33 -32.99
C ARG A 64 18.24 -10.05 -31.82
N GLN A 65 17.62 -11.11 -31.30
CA GLN A 65 17.11 -11.10 -29.93
C GLN A 65 18.28 -10.66 -29.06
N PRO A 66 18.17 -9.51 -28.37
CA PRO A 66 19.07 -9.20 -27.29
C PRO A 66 18.76 -10.25 -26.21
N SER A 67 19.55 -11.32 -26.18
CA SER A 67 19.77 -12.11 -24.98
C SER A 67 20.58 -11.25 -24.00
N GLU A 68 19.97 -10.11 -23.63
CA GLU A 68 20.29 -9.42 -22.40
C GLU A 68 19.82 -10.37 -21.31
N GLY A 69 20.78 -11.12 -20.77
CA GLY A 69 20.75 -11.64 -19.41
C GLY A 69 20.62 -10.47 -18.45
N SER A 70 19.47 -9.79 -18.52
CA SER A 70 18.96 -8.92 -17.49
C SER A 70 18.67 -9.87 -16.35
N ASN A 71 19.72 -10.13 -15.58
CA ASN A 71 19.67 -10.43 -14.18
C ASN A 71 18.96 -9.25 -13.53
N ARG A 72 17.65 -9.11 -13.83
CA ARG A 72 16.72 -8.33 -13.04
C ARG A 72 16.80 -9.05 -11.73
N ILE A 73 17.64 -8.49 -10.86
CA ILE A 73 17.65 -8.71 -9.43
C ILE A 73 16.17 -8.92 -9.11
N HIS A 74 15.83 -10.17 -8.82
CA HIS A 74 14.48 -10.55 -8.51
C HIS A 74 14.28 -9.98 -7.11
N LEU A 75 14.03 -8.66 -7.06
CA LEU A 75 13.57 -8.05 -5.84
C LEU A 75 12.34 -8.88 -5.47
N PRO A 76 12.31 -9.45 -4.25
CA PRO A 76 11.13 -10.16 -3.80
C PRO A 76 9.94 -9.23 -4.08
N PRO A 77 8.86 -9.73 -4.70
CA PRO A 77 7.67 -8.93 -4.88
C PRO A 77 7.37 -8.32 -3.52
N TYR A 78 7.42 -7.00 -3.43
CA TYR A 78 7.14 -6.27 -2.21
C TYR A 78 5.66 -6.52 -1.94
N GLU A 79 5.33 -7.64 -1.29
CA GLU A 79 4.02 -8.03 -0.76
C GLU A 79 3.65 -7.13 0.43
N GLY A 80 4.01 -5.84 0.34
CA GLY A 80 3.44 -4.79 1.13
C GLY A 80 2.28 -4.21 0.33
N ASP A 81 1.20 -4.97 0.17
CA ASP A 81 -0.11 -4.36 -0.01
C ASP A 81 -0.30 -3.51 1.25
N LEU A 82 0.05 -2.22 1.18
CA LEU A 82 -0.31 -1.30 2.23
C LEU A 82 -1.81 -1.50 2.43
N PRO A 83 -2.24 -1.85 3.66
CA PRO A 83 -3.63 -2.24 3.88
C PRO A 83 -4.50 -1.14 3.30
N LEU A 84 -5.59 -1.50 2.63
CA LEU A 84 -6.48 -0.55 1.98
C LEU A 84 -6.85 0.61 2.93
N ALA A 85 -6.89 0.33 4.24
CA ALA A 85 -6.95 1.30 5.33
C ALA A 85 -5.82 2.36 5.32
N ALA A 86 -4.54 1.98 5.22
CA ALA A 86 -3.42 2.92 5.17
C ALA A 86 -3.51 3.84 3.93
N ARG A 87 -3.99 3.30 2.80
CA ARG A 87 -4.25 4.12 1.61
C ARG A 87 -5.37 5.14 1.87
N ILE A 88 -6.48 4.73 2.48
CA ILE A 88 -7.57 5.64 2.85
C ILE A 88 -7.06 6.70 3.83
N VAL A 89 -6.34 6.31 4.88
CA VAL A 89 -5.77 7.25 5.87
C VAL A 89 -4.83 8.26 5.20
N SER A 90 -3.99 7.80 4.26
CA SER A 90 -3.14 8.69 3.46
C SER A 90 -3.97 9.71 2.67
N TRP A 91 -5.04 9.30 2.00
CA TRP A 91 -5.94 10.23 1.29
C TRP A 91 -6.63 11.21 2.24
N VAL A 92 -7.12 10.72 3.37
CA VAL A 92 -7.81 11.54 4.40
C VAL A 92 -6.89 12.61 4.98
N ILE A 93 -5.59 12.34 5.11
CA ILE A 93 -4.60 13.32 5.60
C ILE A 93 -4.09 14.22 4.46
N ALA A 94 -3.88 13.66 3.27
CA ALA A 94 -3.33 14.41 2.13
C ALA A 94 -4.26 15.54 1.67
N ILE A 95 -5.59 15.31 1.63
CA ILE A 95 -6.57 16.30 1.18
C ILE A 95 -6.55 17.58 2.04
N PRO A 96 -6.70 17.55 3.37
CA PRO A 96 -6.70 18.76 4.20
C PRO A 96 -5.33 19.45 4.21
N VAL A 97 -4.23 18.69 4.22
CA VAL A 97 -2.88 19.25 4.16
C VAL A 97 -2.64 19.97 2.84
N ALA A 98 -2.98 19.35 1.71
CA ALA A 98 -2.88 19.98 0.39
C ALA A 98 -3.75 21.23 0.30
N GLY A 99 -5.00 21.16 0.78
CA GLY A 99 -5.90 22.32 0.84
C GLY A 99 -5.32 23.47 1.66
N PHE A 100 -4.75 23.20 2.83
CA PHE A 100 -4.15 24.21 3.69
C PHE A 100 -2.91 24.85 3.05
N ILE A 101 -2.04 24.04 2.42
CA ILE A 101 -0.86 24.52 1.70
C ILE A 101 -1.28 25.40 0.52
N SER A 102 -2.24 24.96 -0.30
CA SER A 102 -2.77 25.75 -1.42
C SER A 102 -3.36 27.08 -0.96
N LEU A 103 -4.10 27.09 0.17
CA LEU A 103 -4.66 28.30 0.74
C LEU A 103 -3.56 29.28 1.18
N LYS A 104 -2.52 28.78 1.87
CA LYS A 104 -1.38 29.61 2.29
C LYS A 104 -0.62 30.19 1.12
N ILE A 105 -0.38 29.40 0.06
CA ILE A 105 0.28 29.88 -1.16
C ILE A 105 -0.57 30.97 -1.84
N ALA A 106 -1.89 30.76 -1.94
CA ALA A 106 -2.78 31.74 -2.55
C ALA A 106 -2.81 33.08 -1.80
N VAL A 107 -2.81 33.04 -0.46
CA VAL A 107 -2.70 34.22 0.39
C VAL A 107 -1.32 34.88 0.24
N LEU A 108 -0.24 34.09 0.19
CA LEU A 108 1.13 34.59 0.09
C LEU A 108 1.38 35.36 -1.23
N ILE A 109 0.81 34.87 -2.34
CA ILE A 109 0.91 35.53 -3.66
C ILE A 109 -0.05 36.75 -3.74
N GLY A 110 -0.91 36.96 -2.75
CA GLY A 110 -1.93 38.01 -2.75
C GLY A 110 -3.10 37.72 -3.70
N LEU A 111 -3.23 36.46 -4.13
CA LEU A 111 -4.26 36.02 -5.09
C LEU A 111 -5.63 35.86 -4.43
N LEU A 112 -5.66 35.64 -3.11
CA LEU A 112 -6.87 35.60 -2.29
C LEU A 112 -6.68 36.47 -1.05
N SER A 113 -7.39 37.60 -1.00
CA SER A 113 -7.67 38.29 0.26
C SER A 113 -8.72 37.52 1.06
N THR A 114 -8.71 37.60 2.38
CA THR A 114 -9.71 36.93 3.25
C THR A 114 -11.15 37.28 2.84
N ASN A 115 -11.37 38.50 2.34
CA ASN A 115 -12.67 38.95 1.82
C ASN A 115 -13.03 38.28 0.49
N ASP A 116 -12.06 38.02 -0.38
CA ASP A 116 -12.27 37.27 -1.64
C ASP A 116 -12.58 35.79 -1.40
N LEU A 117 -12.08 35.21 -0.31
CA LEU A 117 -12.39 33.83 0.06
C LEU A 117 -13.88 33.69 0.44
N ILE A 118 -14.41 34.68 1.15
CA ILE A 118 -15.85 34.74 1.48
C ILE A 118 -16.64 34.93 0.19
N ASP A 119 -16.25 35.86 -0.68
CA ASP A 119 -16.90 36.03 -1.99
C ASP A 119 -16.78 34.81 -2.90
N LEU A 120 -15.76 33.97 -2.74
CA LEU A 120 -15.63 32.71 -3.47
C LEU A 120 -16.65 31.66 -2.99
N ILE A 121 -17.06 31.73 -1.71
CA ILE A 121 -18.01 30.80 -1.09
C ILE A 121 -19.45 31.29 -1.26
N THR A 122 -19.69 32.60 -1.08
CA THR A 122 -21.04 33.20 -1.07
C THR A 122 -21.37 34.06 -2.29
N GLY A 123 -20.39 34.46 -3.10
CA GLY A 123 -20.60 35.39 -4.22
C GLY A 123 -21.13 34.72 -5.48
N SER A 124 -22.08 35.39 -6.14
CA SER A 124 -22.68 34.99 -7.42
C SER A 124 -22.01 35.60 -8.65
N GLY A 125 -20.79 36.16 -8.50
CA GLY A 125 -20.09 36.88 -9.57
C GLY A 125 -19.28 35.97 -10.52
N GLY A 126 -19.24 36.32 -11.81
CA GLY A 126 -18.51 35.58 -12.84
C GLY A 126 -16.99 35.44 -12.61
N GLY A 127 -16.39 36.33 -11.82
CA GLY A 127 -14.97 36.25 -11.41
C GLY A 127 -14.63 34.98 -10.62
N ARG A 128 -15.63 34.30 -10.05
CA ARG A 128 -15.48 33.03 -9.32
C ARG A 128 -14.96 31.89 -10.20
N TYR A 129 -15.47 31.79 -11.44
CA TYR A 129 -15.10 30.69 -12.34
C TYR A 129 -13.65 30.79 -12.80
N LEU A 130 -13.17 32.01 -13.09
CA LEU A 130 -11.77 32.23 -13.47
C LEU A 130 -10.81 31.85 -12.33
N ARG A 131 -11.14 32.25 -11.09
CA ARG A 131 -10.37 31.88 -9.89
C ARG A 131 -10.39 30.37 -9.65
N MET A 132 -11.54 29.72 -9.80
CA MET A 132 -11.66 28.25 -9.73
C MET A 132 -10.81 27.54 -10.79
N VAL A 133 -10.83 28.02 -12.04
CA VAL A 133 -10.04 27.44 -13.14
C VAL A 133 -8.55 27.54 -12.89
N ILE A 134 -8.06 28.59 -12.21
CA ILE A 134 -6.65 28.72 -11.82
C ILE A 134 -6.34 27.88 -10.57
N PHE A 135 -7.27 27.83 -9.61
CA PHE A 135 -7.08 27.14 -8.34
C PHE A 135 -7.07 25.62 -8.47
N ILE A 136 -7.93 25.04 -9.31
CA ILE A 136 -8.03 23.60 -9.55
C ILE A 136 -6.69 22.97 -9.97
N PRO A 137 -5.99 23.45 -11.02
CA PRO A 137 -4.71 22.87 -11.43
C PRO A 137 -3.63 23.09 -10.36
N LEU A 138 -3.61 24.24 -9.68
CA LEU A 138 -2.69 24.49 -8.58
C LEU A 138 -2.89 23.47 -7.44
N TRP A 139 -4.15 23.24 -7.04
CA TRP A 139 -4.50 22.27 -6.01
C TRP A 139 -4.17 20.83 -6.43
N ALA A 140 -4.43 20.46 -7.68
CA ALA A 140 -4.07 19.16 -8.23
C ALA A 140 -2.55 18.93 -8.19
N LEU A 141 -1.75 19.94 -8.55
CA LEU A 141 -0.28 19.88 -8.54
C LEU A 141 0.26 19.73 -7.11
N VAL A 142 -0.30 20.46 -6.15
CA VAL A 142 0.04 20.31 -4.72
C VAL A 142 -0.31 18.92 -4.22
N THR A 143 -1.52 18.42 -4.53
CA THR A 143 -1.95 17.08 -4.10
C THR A 143 -1.08 15.99 -4.70
N ALA A 144 -0.75 16.09 -5.99
CA ALA A 144 0.16 15.17 -6.66
C ALA A 144 1.57 15.23 -6.03
N GLY A 145 2.09 16.41 -5.75
CA GLY A 145 3.39 16.59 -5.10
C GLY A 145 3.44 15.99 -3.70
N VAL A 146 2.39 16.21 -2.88
CA VAL A 146 2.28 15.63 -1.54
C VAL A 146 2.21 14.11 -1.61
N VAL A 147 1.42 13.53 -2.51
CA VAL A 147 1.34 12.08 -2.69
C VAL A 147 2.68 11.50 -3.12
N SER A 148 3.37 12.10 -4.11
CA SER A 148 4.70 11.66 -4.54
C SER A 148 5.71 11.73 -3.39
N LEU A 149 5.68 12.81 -2.61
CA LEU A 149 6.55 12.98 -1.46
C LEU A 149 6.26 11.93 -0.37
N ILE A 150 5.00 11.62 -0.11
CA ILE A 150 4.63 10.56 0.84
C ILE A 150 5.09 9.18 0.35
N LEU A 151 5.01 8.89 -0.95
CA LEU A 151 5.46 7.61 -1.49
C LEU A 151 7.00 7.49 -1.41
N GLU A 152 7.75 8.51 -1.82
CA GLU A 152 9.21 8.49 -1.76
C GLU A 152 9.76 8.55 -0.32
N VAL A 153 9.19 9.41 0.52
CA VAL A 153 9.61 9.56 1.92
C VAL A 153 9.12 8.39 2.76
N GLY A 154 7.95 7.82 2.43
CA GLY A 154 7.39 6.65 3.09
C GLY A 154 8.28 5.43 2.97
N GLU A 155 8.85 5.17 1.79
CA GLU A 155 9.82 4.09 1.60
C GLU A 155 11.08 4.30 2.45
N ARG A 156 11.59 5.54 2.51
CA ARG A 156 12.76 5.88 3.33
C ARG A 156 12.46 5.75 4.83
N LEU A 157 11.27 6.12 5.27
CA LEU A 157 10.84 5.93 6.66
C LEU A 157 10.71 4.44 6.99
N LEU A 158 9.99 3.66 6.18
CA LEU A 158 9.79 2.23 6.42
C LEU A 158 11.13 1.46 6.47
N ALA A 159 12.09 1.81 5.62
CA ALA A 159 13.44 1.26 5.65
C ALA A 159 14.19 1.56 6.97
N ASN A 160 13.93 2.70 7.60
CA ASN A 160 14.51 3.07 8.89
C ASN A 160 13.76 2.46 10.08
N TYR A 161 12.43 2.34 10.00
CA TYR A 161 11.59 1.72 11.04
C TYR A 161 11.79 0.20 11.15
N GLY A 162 12.14 -0.49 10.05
CA GLY A 162 12.47 -1.92 10.10
C GLY A 162 13.70 -2.23 10.97
N LYS A 163 14.67 -1.30 11.02
CA LYS A 163 15.90 -1.46 11.82
C LYS A 163 15.62 -1.38 13.32
N THR A 164 14.73 -0.49 13.75
CA THR A 164 14.38 -0.34 15.16
C THR A 164 13.53 -1.49 15.67
N LEU A 165 12.59 -2.00 14.88
CA LEU A 165 11.78 -3.16 15.27
C LEU A 165 12.56 -4.48 15.25
N SER A 166 13.51 -4.65 14.32
CA SER A 166 14.34 -5.86 14.30
C SER A 166 15.32 -5.93 15.47
N SER A 167 15.68 -4.80 16.08
CA SER A 167 16.48 -4.76 17.31
C SER A 167 15.65 -5.04 18.57
N ALA A 168 14.32 -5.03 18.50
CA ALA A 168 13.44 -5.20 19.65
C ALA A 168 12.99 -6.66 19.89
N ASN A 169 13.44 -7.62 19.08
CA ASN A 169 13.20 -9.06 19.31
C ASN A 169 14.49 -9.83 19.65
N PRO A 170 15.10 -9.59 20.84
CA PRO A 170 16.24 -10.37 21.30
C PRO A 170 15.87 -11.80 21.73
N GLU A 171 14.57 -12.12 21.84
CA GLU A 171 14.07 -13.34 22.49
C GLU A 171 14.15 -14.61 21.62
N ARG A 172 14.32 -14.47 20.29
CA ARG A 172 14.41 -15.65 19.40
C ARG A 172 15.80 -16.29 19.33
N SER A 173 16.83 -15.59 19.83
CA SER A 173 18.23 -16.03 19.76
C SER A 173 18.59 -17.14 20.77
N THR A 174 17.81 -17.31 21.83
CA THR A 174 18.11 -18.30 22.89
C THR A 174 17.53 -19.68 22.62
N SER A 175 16.54 -19.81 21.73
CA SER A 175 15.86 -21.09 21.46
C SER A 175 16.69 -22.06 20.59
N THR A 176 17.53 -21.57 19.67
CA THR A 176 18.37 -22.45 18.84
C THR A 176 19.54 -23.05 19.62
N ARG A 177 19.96 -22.44 20.75
CA ARG A 177 21.02 -23.01 21.60
C ARG A 177 20.56 -24.21 22.43
N ALA A 178 19.26 -24.37 22.68
CA ALA A 178 18.72 -25.50 23.44
C ALA A 178 18.58 -26.79 22.60
N ARG A 179 18.68 -26.73 21.27
CA ARG A 179 18.46 -27.90 20.39
C ARG A 179 19.74 -28.64 19.98
N ASN A 180 20.92 -28.10 20.32
CA ASN A 180 22.21 -28.78 20.18
C ASN A 180 22.74 -29.27 21.53
N LEU A 181 21.85 -29.67 22.45
CA LEU A 181 22.26 -30.43 23.62
C LEU A 181 22.40 -31.90 23.17
N PRO A 182 23.60 -32.51 23.28
CA PRO A 182 23.84 -33.89 22.88
C PRO A 182 22.91 -34.86 23.62
N LYS A 183 22.36 -35.81 22.87
CA LYS A 183 21.29 -36.75 23.26
C LYS A 183 21.80 -37.93 24.10
N ASP A 184 22.95 -37.79 24.77
CA ASP A 184 23.68 -38.93 25.34
C ASP A 184 23.53 -39.08 26.86
N VAL A 185 22.57 -38.39 27.50
CA VAL A 185 22.36 -38.48 28.97
C VAL A 185 20.95 -38.92 29.37
N ALA A 186 20.19 -39.52 28.44
CA ALA A 186 18.89 -40.13 28.75
C ALA A 186 19.06 -41.60 29.19
N SER A 187 19.76 -41.83 30.31
CA SER A 187 19.77 -43.13 30.99
C SER A 187 20.19 -43.01 32.45
N ALA A 188 19.40 -42.27 33.24
CA ALA A 188 19.29 -42.51 34.68
C ALA A 188 18.09 -41.74 35.24
N SER A 189 17.39 -42.41 36.17
CA SER A 189 16.48 -41.85 37.17
C SER A 189 14.99 -41.96 36.89
N ASN A 190 14.47 -43.14 37.26
CA ASN A 190 13.17 -43.28 37.90
C ASN A 190 13.12 -42.43 39.18
N ALA A 191 12.22 -41.44 39.23
CA ALA A 191 11.57 -40.97 40.48
C ALA A 191 10.46 -39.96 40.16
N SER A 192 9.22 -40.31 40.52
CA SER A 192 8.15 -39.35 40.85
C SER A 192 8.13 -39.16 42.39
N PRO A 193 7.32 -38.26 42.97
CA PRO A 193 7.04 -36.83 42.69
C PRO A 193 7.34 -35.98 43.97
N PRO A 194 6.96 -34.69 44.08
CA PRO A 194 5.60 -34.37 44.55
C PRO A 194 4.94 -33.15 43.89
N GLN A 195 3.61 -33.17 43.98
CA GLN A 195 2.71 -32.03 43.85
C GLN A 195 3.08 -30.91 44.84
N GLY A 196 2.99 -29.65 44.40
CA GLY A 196 3.05 -28.52 45.33
C GLY A 196 3.10 -27.15 44.65
N GLN A 197 2.05 -26.37 44.93
CA GLN A 197 2.00 -24.89 44.97
C GLN A 197 1.97 -24.17 43.61
N ASP A 198 0.83 -23.60 43.20
CA ASP A 198 0.17 -22.44 43.82
C ASP A 198 1.03 -21.17 43.70
N ARG A 199 0.74 -20.37 42.67
CA ARG A 199 0.87 -18.91 42.66
C ARG A 199 0.21 -18.31 41.43
N THR A 200 -1.08 -18.04 41.60
CA THR A 200 -1.73 -16.77 41.23
C THR A 200 -0.73 -15.67 40.85
N ARG A 201 -0.64 -15.33 39.56
CA ARG A 201 -0.14 -14.02 39.12
C ARG A 201 -1.29 -13.22 38.56
N VAL A 202 -1.96 -12.53 39.48
CA VAL A 202 -2.82 -11.38 39.21
C VAL A 202 -1.97 -10.36 38.45
N ASN A 203 -2.17 -10.23 37.14
CA ASN A 203 -1.56 -9.13 36.40
C ASN A 203 -2.59 -8.01 36.34
N ALA A 204 -2.35 -7.02 37.21
CA ALA A 204 -3.20 -5.87 37.41
C ALA A 204 -3.35 -5.08 36.11
N SER A 205 -4.61 -4.87 35.73
CA SER A 205 -5.04 -3.93 34.72
C SER A 205 -4.75 -2.52 35.23
N VAL A 206 -3.65 -1.91 34.78
CA VAL A 206 -3.39 -0.49 34.97
C VAL A 206 -4.24 0.27 33.97
N ILE A 207 -5.34 0.85 34.47
CA ILE A 207 -6.17 1.83 33.77
C ILE A 207 -5.43 3.18 33.89
N PRO A 208 -4.99 3.82 32.81
CA PRO A 208 -4.50 5.20 32.89
C PRO A 208 -5.67 6.16 33.13
N ASP A 209 -5.54 6.94 34.19
CA ASP A 209 -6.38 8.09 34.54
C ASP A 209 -6.59 9.01 33.34
N ARG A 210 -7.85 9.24 32.99
CA ARG A 210 -8.28 10.23 32.01
C ARG A 210 -8.55 11.55 32.74
N PRO A 211 -7.72 12.60 32.60
CA PRO A 211 -8.03 13.91 33.16
C PRO A 211 -9.26 14.52 32.47
N ALA A 212 -10.06 15.20 33.27
CA ALA A 212 -11.33 15.84 32.93
C ALA A 212 -11.20 16.91 31.83
N PRO A 213 -12.23 17.13 31.01
CA PRO A 213 -12.28 18.26 30.08
C PRO A 213 -12.42 19.59 30.85
N THR A 214 -11.48 20.50 30.59
CA THR A 214 -11.53 21.89 31.03
C THR A 214 -12.76 22.60 30.44
N PRO A 215 -13.50 23.40 31.24
CA PRO A 215 -14.65 24.15 30.77
C PRO A 215 -14.28 25.21 29.72
N THR A 216 -15.13 25.25 28.71
CA THR A 216 -15.21 26.21 27.61
C THR A 216 -15.28 27.63 28.15
N ALA A 217 -14.28 28.44 27.84
CA ALA A 217 -14.30 29.88 28.04
C ALA A 217 -14.65 30.58 26.72
N ASP A 218 -15.61 31.50 26.81
CA ASP A 218 -15.79 32.68 25.99
C ASP A 218 -16.37 32.51 24.58
N GLU A 219 -17.69 32.33 24.62
CA GLU A 219 -18.66 32.89 23.68
C GLU A 219 -18.46 34.42 23.54
N ALA A 220 -17.62 34.82 22.59
CA ALA A 220 -17.50 36.22 22.17
C ALA A 220 -18.65 36.56 21.22
N ASP A 221 -19.69 37.19 21.77
CA ASP A 221 -20.82 37.80 21.06
C ASP A 221 -20.36 38.95 20.13
N PRO A 222 -20.49 38.83 18.79
CA PRO A 222 -20.11 39.87 17.85
C PRO A 222 -21.28 40.76 17.40
N GLN A 223 -22.40 40.84 18.13
CA GLN A 223 -23.54 41.69 17.74
C GLN A 223 -23.72 42.93 18.61
N ARG A 224 -22.78 43.89 18.52
CA ARG A 224 -23.03 45.28 18.94
C ARG A 224 -23.08 46.22 17.74
N PRO A 225 -24.27 46.52 17.18
CA PRO A 225 -24.41 47.54 16.13
C PRO A 225 -24.08 48.94 16.68
N ARG A 226 -23.08 49.60 16.10
CA ARG A 226 -22.76 51.01 16.37
C ARG A 226 -23.87 51.90 15.80
N ARG A 227 -24.63 52.57 16.67
CA ARG A 227 -25.53 53.66 16.30
C ARG A 227 -24.69 54.87 15.84
N ILE A 228 -24.95 55.34 14.62
CA ILE A 228 -24.43 56.60 14.09
C ILE A 228 -25.43 57.71 14.45
N PRO A 229 -25.00 58.85 15.01
CA PRO A 229 -25.90 59.97 15.31
C PRO A 229 -26.34 60.71 14.03
N PRO A 230 -27.58 61.20 13.96
CA PRO A 230 -28.06 62.01 12.84
C PRO A 230 -27.42 63.41 12.83
N ARG A 231 -27.20 63.93 11.62
CA ARG A 231 -26.80 65.30 11.33
C ARG A 231 -28.01 66.20 11.17
#